data_AF-A0A932QFM9-F1
#
_entry.id   AF-A0A932QFM9-F1
#
_cell.length_a   1.000
_cell.length_b   1.000
_cell.length_c   1.000
_cell.angle_alpha   90.00
_cell.angle_beta   90.00
_cell.angle_gamma   90.00
#
_symmetry.space_group_name_H-M   'P 1'
#
loop_
_entity.id
_entity.type
_entity.pdbx_description
1 polymer ?
#
loop_
_entity_poly.entity_id
_entity_poly.type
_entity_poly.pdbx_seq_one_letter_code
_entity_poly.pdbx_strand_id
1 'polypeptide(L)'
;MGALACWSLLKPRGGEIRRFAFYGRGLGETFAGGATTLGQWFAPGEDLARAGAVLAVAVCVALIALIVRDLRRVWAAAAAGAPHAMSAQRQQRALGIAKVCYLGLVIASRLFADGEIPLDERILAPLFVIGALGVGAALVRWWFAAGRGLVLLTAGITASWVVASARQTSWWVDIYREDGGDFASIDWRSSPLLEYTAKLPAGTSLYSNWPSAIWFHTQRASRALPYELNAKVAAQFRAKMAKEHGLLIAFKPVATDAASPDSLAAMAGLVPVTTLIDGVVWRAPDDVEAPPAGILGAPPAATRPPGPTPSLPASPSPAGATRPPHPQ
;
A
#
# COMPACT_ATOMS: atom_id res chain seq x y z
N MET A 1 -22.41 -24.72 -2.43
CA MET A 1 -22.55 -24.91 -3.90
C MET A 1 -23.31 -23.75 -4.57
N GLY A 2 -24.36 -23.15 -3.98
CA GLY A 2 -25.13 -22.06 -4.62
C GLY A 2 -24.42 -20.72 -4.85
N ALA A 3 -23.44 -20.36 -4.02
CA ALA A 3 -22.71 -19.07 -4.16
C ALA A 3 -21.79 -19.01 -5.38
N LEU A 4 -21.22 -20.15 -5.81
CA LEU A 4 -20.40 -20.25 -7.02
C LEU A 4 -21.24 -20.16 -8.30
N ALA A 5 -22.48 -20.68 -8.28
CA ALA A 5 -23.39 -20.63 -9.42
C ALA A 5 -23.89 -19.19 -9.68
N CYS A 6 -24.18 -18.43 -8.63
CA CYS A 6 -24.64 -17.04 -8.74
C CYS A 6 -23.56 -16.12 -9.33
N TRP A 7 -22.28 -16.40 -9.07
CA TRP A 7 -21.18 -15.59 -9.59
C TRP A 7 -20.95 -15.76 -11.10
N SER A 8 -21.22 -16.94 -11.64
CA SER A 8 -21.06 -17.21 -13.09
C SER A 8 -22.02 -16.43 -13.99
N LEU A 9 -23.13 -15.93 -13.44
CA LEU A 9 -24.21 -15.27 -14.19
C LEU A 9 -24.04 -13.75 -14.30
N LEU A 10 -23.12 -13.13 -13.56
CA LEU A 10 -22.91 -11.68 -13.54
C LEU A 10 -21.62 -11.25 -14.23
N LYS A 11 -21.22 -11.95 -15.29
CA LYS A 11 -19.97 -11.70 -16.02
C LYS A 11 -19.98 -10.29 -16.67
N PRO A 12 -19.15 -9.33 -16.20
CA PRO A 12 -19.03 -8.04 -16.87
C PRO A 12 -18.32 -8.25 -18.21
N ARG A 13 -18.89 -7.73 -19.29
CA ARG A 13 -18.26 -7.73 -20.62
C ARG A 13 -17.30 -6.54 -20.71
N GLY A 14 -16.01 -6.78 -20.50
CA GLY A 14 -14.96 -5.79 -20.79
C GLY A 14 -13.70 -5.98 -19.96
N GLY A 15 -12.74 -6.74 -20.49
CA GLY A 15 -11.44 -7.05 -19.86
C GLY A 15 -11.20 -8.56 -19.81
N GLU A 16 -9.97 -9.02 -20.06
CA GLU A 16 -9.57 -10.39 -19.69
C GLU A 16 -9.70 -10.53 -18.17
N ILE A 17 -10.86 -11.01 -17.72
CA ILE A 17 -11.07 -11.36 -16.31
C ILE A 17 -9.99 -12.38 -15.96
N ARG A 18 -9.17 -12.07 -14.95
CA ARG A 18 -8.11 -12.95 -14.43
C ARG A 18 -8.66 -14.37 -14.33
N ARG A 19 -8.06 -15.29 -15.08
CA ARG A 19 -8.53 -16.68 -15.13
C ARG A 19 -8.20 -17.33 -13.80
N PHE A 20 -9.12 -18.12 -13.27
CA PHE A 20 -8.77 -19.04 -12.20
C PHE A 20 -7.77 -20.05 -12.75
N ALA A 21 -6.54 -19.96 -12.28
CA ALA A 21 -5.43 -20.81 -12.69
C ALA A 21 -4.55 -21.05 -11.46
N PHE A 22 -3.69 -22.07 -11.52
CA PHE A 22 -2.71 -22.29 -10.47
C PHE A 22 -1.51 -21.35 -10.66
N TYR A 23 -1.39 -20.36 -9.78
CA TYR A 23 -0.34 -19.33 -9.82
C TYR A 23 0.82 -19.68 -8.86
N GLY A 24 1.65 -20.67 -9.23
CA GLY A 24 2.80 -21.08 -8.43
C GLY A 24 4.06 -20.21 -8.56
N ARG A 25 4.10 -19.26 -9.50
CA ARG A 25 5.27 -18.39 -9.71
C ARG A 25 5.33 -17.28 -8.65
N GLY A 26 6.56 -16.90 -8.26
CA GLY A 26 6.81 -15.81 -7.31
C GLY A 26 6.55 -16.16 -5.84
N LEU A 27 6.29 -17.42 -5.48
CA LEU A 27 6.04 -17.82 -4.09
C LEU A 27 7.22 -17.46 -3.16
N GLY A 28 8.46 -17.67 -3.62
CA GLY A 28 9.66 -17.33 -2.84
C GLY A 28 9.75 -15.85 -2.49
N GLU A 29 9.55 -14.97 -3.47
CA GLU A 29 9.52 -13.51 -3.27
C GLU A 29 8.37 -13.08 -2.38
N THR A 30 7.20 -13.70 -2.56
CA THR A 30 6.01 -13.44 -1.74
C THR A 30 6.25 -13.81 -0.28
N PHE A 31 6.87 -14.97 -0.01
CA PHE A 31 7.24 -15.39 1.34
C PHE A 31 8.36 -14.54 1.94
N ALA A 32 9.33 -14.11 1.12
CA ALA A 32 10.37 -13.17 1.56
C ALA A 32 9.76 -11.82 1.97
N GLY A 33 8.82 -11.28 1.18
CA GLY A 33 8.06 -10.09 1.53
C GLY A 33 7.31 -10.25 2.85
N GLY A 34 6.59 -11.36 3.02
CA GLY A 34 5.90 -11.66 4.28
C GLY A 34 6.83 -11.80 5.48
N ALA A 35 8.02 -12.38 5.31
CA ALA A 35 9.03 -12.47 6.36
C ALA A 35 9.57 -11.09 6.75
N THR A 36 9.77 -10.19 5.79
CA THR A 36 10.14 -8.79 6.03
C THR A 36 9.08 -8.06 6.82
N THR A 37 7.79 -8.18 6.43
CA THR A 37 6.67 -7.59 7.16
C THR A 37 6.60 -8.10 8.61
N LEU A 38 6.73 -9.41 8.82
CA LEU A 38 6.77 -9.97 10.17
C LEU A 38 7.95 -9.42 10.98
N GLY A 39 9.14 -9.32 10.36
CA GLY A 39 10.33 -8.75 11.00
C GLY A 39 10.10 -7.32 11.48
N GLN A 40 9.49 -6.47 10.65
CA GLN A 40 9.16 -5.09 10.98
C GLN A 40 8.19 -4.97 12.18
N TRP A 41 7.26 -5.93 12.34
CA TRP A 41 6.36 -5.95 13.49
C TRP A 41 7.02 -6.39 14.81
N PHE A 42 7.99 -7.31 14.74
CA PHE A 42 8.68 -7.79 15.94
C PHE A 42 9.84 -6.87 16.37
N ALA A 43 10.41 -6.10 15.45
CA ALA A 43 11.50 -5.16 15.70
C ALA A 43 11.19 -3.78 15.10
N PRO A 44 10.25 -3.02 15.69
CA PRO A 44 9.88 -1.71 15.16
C PRO A 44 11.07 -0.73 15.24
N GLY A 45 11.38 -0.06 14.13
CA GLY A 45 12.34 1.04 14.06
C GLY A 45 13.79 0.68 13.75
N GLU A 46 14.11 -0.60 13.55
CA GLU A 46 15.47 -1.05 13.26
C GLU A 46 15.59 -1.58 11.83
N ASP A 47 16.61 -1.12 11.10
CA ASP A 47 16.93 -1.57 9.73
C ASP A 47 17.69 -2.91 9.75
N LEU A 48 17.22 -3.82 10.60
CA LEU A 48 17.82 -5.12 10.88
C LEU A 48 17.38 -6.13 9.83
N ALA A 49 17.57 -5.86 8.53
CA ALA A 49 17.16 -6.78 7.46
C ALA A 49 17.66 -8.23 7.69
N ARG A 50 18.87 -8.39 8.27
CA ARG A 50 19.45 -9.71 8.59
C ARG A 50 19.03 -10.26 9.95
N ALA A 51 19.01 -9.46 11.01
CA ALA A 51 18.60 -9.95 12.34
C ALA A 51 17.08 -10.16 12.43
N GLY A 52 16.32 -9.35 11.70
CA GLY A 52 14.88 -9.46 11.50
C GLY A 52 14.50 -10.74 10.76
N ALA A 53 15.27 -11.18 9.76
CA ALA A 53 15.04 -12.47 9.12
C ALA A 53 15.25 -13.65 10.08
N VAL A 54 16.33 -13.64 10.87
CA VAL A 54 16.58 -14.68 11.88
C VAL A 54 15.51 -14.67 12.97
N LEU A 55 15.11 -13.48 13.44
CA LEU A 55 14.05 -13.32 14.43
C LEU A 55 12.70 -13.76 13.87
N ALA A 56 12.36 -13.40 12.63
CA ALA A 56 11.14 -13.80 11.96
C ALA A 56 11.08 -15.33 11.78
N VAL A 57 12.17 -15.97 11.37
CA VAL A 57 12.28 -17.44 11.31
C VAL A 57 12.09 -18.04 12.70
N ALA A 58 12.79 -17.52 13.71
CA ALA A 58 12.68 -18.00 15.08
C ALA A 58 11.24 -17.86 15.63
N VAL A 59 10.56 -16.75 15.32
CA VAL A 59 9.17 -16.53 15.69
C VAL A 59 8.23 -17.43 14.91
N CYS A 60 8.44 -17.62 13.61
CA CYS A 60 7.64 -18.57 12.81
C CYS A 60 7.77 -19.99 13.38
N VAL A 61 8.99 -20.44 13.69
CA VAL A 61 9.26 -21.72 14.34
C VAL A 61 8.57 -21.79 15.71
N ALA A 62 8.64 -20.73 16.51
CA ALA A 62 7.97 -20.65 17.80
C ALA A 62 6.44 -20.71 17.66
N LEU A 63 5.85 -19.98 16.71
CA LEU A 63 4.42 -19.99 16.42
C LEU A 63 3.96 -21.37 15.93
N ILE A 64 4.71 -22.02 15.03
CA ILE A 64 4.44 -23.38 14.59
C ILE A 64 4.53 -24.34 15.78
N ALA A 65 5.57 -24.24 16.60
CA ALA A 65 5.73 -25.07 17.79
C ALA A 65 4.58 -24.87 18.79
N LEU A 66 4.12 -23.63 18.98
CA LEU A 66 2.95 -23.30 19.81
C LEU A 66 1.67 -23.88 19.23
N ILE A 67 1.43 -23.74 17.92
CA ILE A 67 0.28 -24.33 17.23
C ILE A 67 0.30 -25.86 17.40
N VAL A 68 1.43 -26.51 17.14
CA VAL A 68 1.59 -27.97 17.29
C VAL A 68 1.38 -28.40 18.74
N ARG A 69 1.93 -27.66 19.71
CA ARG A 69 1.76 -27.94 21.14
C ARG A 69 0.30 -27.80 21.56
N ASP A 70 -0.38 -26.75 21.10
CA ASP A 70 -1.77 -26.49 21.45
C ASP A 70 -2.69 -27.52 20.80
N LEU A 71 -2.42 -27.93 19.56
CA LEU A 71 -3.09 -29.07 18.92
C LEU A 71 -2.88 -30.35 19.74
N ARG A 72 -1.64 -30.70 20.11
CA ARG A 72 -1.36 -31.89 20.93
C ARG A 72 -2.08 -31.86 22.28
N ARG A 73 -2.08 -30.72 22.98
CA ARG A 73 -2.81 -30.54 24.24
C ARG A 73 -4.32 -30.66 24.05
N VAL A 74 -4.83 -30.15 22.94
CA VAL A 74 -6.25 -30.26 22.59
C VAL A 74 -6.66 -31.71 22.40
N TRP A 75 -5.82 -32.50 21.72
CA TRP A 75 -6.06 -33.90 21.45
C TRP A 75 -5.93 -34.74 22.73
N ALA A 76 -4.91 -34.51 23.54
CA ALA A 76 -4.71 -35.20 24.82
C ALA A 76 -5.82 -34.90 25.84
N ALA A 77 -6.25 -33.63 25.95
CA ALA A 77 -7.35 -33.26 26.84
C ALA A 77 -8.72 -33.77 26.36
N ALA A 78 -8.92 -33.89 25.05
CA ALA A 78 -10.11 -34.56 24.50
C ALA A 78 -10.14 -36.05 24.88
N ALA A 79 -8.98 -36.72 24.92
CA ALA A 79 -8.87 -38.09 25.39
C ALA A 79 -9.09 -38.24 26.91
N ALA A 80 -8.82 -37.18 27.70
CA ALA A 80 -8.84 -37.24 29.16
C ALA A 80 -10.14 -36.72 29.83
N GLY A 81 -11.10 -36.17 29.09
CA GLY A 81 -12.44 -35.82 29.62
C GLY A 81 -12.53 -34.70 30.67
N ALA A 82 -11.54 -33.81 30.81
CA ALA A 82 -11.48 -32.83 31.91
C ALA A 82 -12.39 -31.58 31.72
N PRO A 83 -13.30 -31.22 32.67
CA PRO A 83 -14.30 -30.15 32.49
C PRO A 83 -13.83 -28.70 32.75
N HIS A 84 -12.86 -28.45 33.64
CA HIS A 84 -12.45 -27.08 34.02
C HIS A 84 -11.38 -26.45 33.11
N ALA A 85 -10.71 -27.25 32.27
CA ALA A 85 -9.82 -26.75 31.22
C ALA A 85 -10.60 -26.18 30.01
N MET A 86 -11.93 -26.32 29.99
CA MET A 86 -12.73 -26.13 28.80
C MET A 86 -12.78 -24.68 28.28
N SER A 87 -12.81 -23.64 29.12
CA SER A 87 -12.96 -22.25 28.64
C SER A 87 -11.70 -21.76 27.92
N ALA A 88 -10.54 -21.88 28.57
CA ALA A 88 -9.26 -21.46 27.98
C ALA A 88 -8.87 -22.33 26.78
N GLN A 89 -9.24 -23.62 26.81
CA GLN A 89 -9.06 -24.52 25.67
C GLN A 89 -10.00 -24.16 24.51
N ARG A 90 -11.26 -23.80 24.79
CA ARG A 90 -12.22 -23.32 23.77
C ARG A 90 -11.70 -22.05 23.10
N GLN A 91 -11.17 -21.10 23.86
CA GLN A 91 -10.57 -19.88 23.31
C GLN A 91 -9.39 -20.20 22.39
N GLN A 92 -8.42 -21.03 22.83
CA GLN A 92 -7.28 -21.39 22.00
C GLN A 92 -7.68 -22.18 20.76
N ARG A 93 -8.69 -23.05 20.85
CA ARG A 93 -9.28 -23.73 19.69
C ARG A 93 -9.89 -22.74 18.70
N ALA A 94 -10.66 -21.77 19.20
CA ALA A 94 -11.28 -20.75 18.35
C ALA A 94 -10.22 -19.92 17.61
N LEU A 95 -9.18 -19.46 18.33
CA LEU A 95 -8.05 -18.74 17.71
C LEU A 95 -7.31 -19.61 16.69
N GLY A 96 -7.04 -20.88 17.01
CA GLY A 96 -6.39 -21.82 16.10
C GLY A 96 -7.18 -22.05 14.82
N ILE A 97 -8.49 -22.30 14.93
CA ILE A 97 -9.40 -22.45 13.78
C ILE A 97 -9.40 -21.17 12.94
N ALA A 98 -9.50 -20.00 13.56
CA ALA A 98 -9.48 -18.72 12.86
C ALA A 98 -8.18 -18.52 12.07
N LYS A 99 -7.01 -18.82 12.65
CA LYS A 99 -5.71 -18.76 11.97
C LYS A 99 -5.66 -19.69 10.75
N VAL A 100 -6.08 -20.95 10.91
CA VAL A 100 -6.07 -21.94 9.83
C VAL A 100 -7.02 -21.57 8.70
N CYS A 101 -8.25 -21.17 9.04
CA CYS A 101 -9.22 -20.72 8.05
C CYS A 101 -8.72 -19.50 7.27
N TYR A 102 -8.15 -18.51 7.97
CA TYR A 102 -7.61 -17.32 7.34
C TYR A 102 -6.40 -17.62 6.45
N LEU A 103 -5.44 -18.41 6.95
CA LEU A 103 -4.26 -18.79 6.17
C LEU A 103 -4.66 -19.63 4.95
N GLY A 104 -5.61 -20.55 5.11
CA GLY A 104 -6.18 -21.33 4.00
C GLY A 104 -6.83 -20.42 2.95
N LEU A 105 -7.58 -19.39 3.37
CA LEU A 105 -8.17 -18.40 2.47
C LEU A 105 -7.11 -17.59 1.72
N VAL A 106 -6.07 -17.11 2.41
CA VAL A 106 -4.98 -16.33 1.77
C VAL A 106 -4.20 -17.19 0.78
N ILE A 107 -3.82 -18.41 1.17
CA ILE A 107 -3.13 -19.35 0.27
C ILE A 107 -4.01 -19.69 -0.93
N ALA A 108 -5.29 -20.00 -0.73
CA ALA A 108 -6.20 -20.29 -1.83
C ALA A 108 -6.38 -19.08 -2.76
N SER A 109 -6.52 -17.87 -2.21
CA SER A 109 -6.65 -16.64 -3.00
C SER A 109 -5.39 -16.40 -3.84
N ARG A 110 -4.20 -16.58 -3.25
CA ARG A 110 -2.91 -16.40 -3.95
C ARG A 110 -2.65 -17.48 -5.02
N LEU A 111 -3.05 -18.72 -4.75
CA LEU A 111 -2.82 -19.84 -5.67
C LEU A 111 -3.84 -19.88 -6.80
N PHE A 112 -5.08 -19.47 -6.57
CA PHE A 112 -6.19 -19.68 -7.52
C PHE A 112 -6.77 -18.39 -8.09
N ALA A 113 -6.80 -17.29 -7.33
CA ALA A 113 -7.46 -16.05 -7.76
C ALA A 113 -6.47 -15.07 -8.39
N ASP A 114 -5.35 -14.80 -7.72
CA ASP A 114 -4.37 -13.84 -8.19
C ASP A 114 -2.95 -14.18 -7.74
N GLY A 115 -2.07 -14.36 -8.73
CA GLY A 115 -0.67 -14.65 -8.56
C GLY A 115 0.18 -13.50 -8.06
N GLU A 116 -0.38 -12.31 -7.87
CA GLU A 116 0.36 -11.10 -7.49
C GLU A 116 -0.02 -10.59 -6.11
N ILE A 117 -0.89 -11.30 -5.35
CA ILE A 117 -1.27 -10.88 -4.00
C ILE A 117 -0.01 -10.86 -3.11
N PRO A 118 0.45 -9.68 -2.65
CA PRO A 118 1.61 -9.59 -1.77
C PRO A 118 1.22 -10.05 -0.36
N LEU A 119 2.17 -10.64 0.37
CA LEU A 119 2.02 -10.87 1.81
C LEU A 119 2.47 -9.63 2.58
N ASP A 120 1.78 -8.52 2.35
CA ASP A 120 2.05 -7.23 2.98
C ASP A 120 1.42 -7.10 4.37
N GLU A 121 1.56 -5.92 4.97
CA GLU A 121 1.00 -5.60 6.28
C GLU A 121 -0.52 -5.80 6.34
N ARG A 122 -1.25 -5.55 5.25
CA ARG A 122 -2.72 -5.59 5.19
C ARG A 122 -3.20 -7.02 5.17
N ILE A 123 -2.54 -7.86 4.35
CA ILE A 123 -2.90 -9.27 4.21
C ILE A 123 -2.47 -10.07 5.45
N LEU A 124 -1.36 -9.74 6.10
CA LEU A 124 -0.90 -10.46 7.29
C LEU A 124 -1.51 -9.92 8.61
N ALA A 125 -2.07 -8.71 8.65
CA ALA A 125 -2.55 -8.07 9.88
C ALA A 125 -3.56 -8.91 10.67
N PRO A 126 -4.59 -9.54 10.05
CA PRO A 126 -5.52 -10.39 10.80
C PRO A 126 -4.82 -11.55 11.51
N LEU A 127 -3.85 -12.18 10.85
CA LEU A 127 -3.09 -13.29 11.42
C LEU A 127 -2.22 -12.80 12.59
N PHE A 128 -1.60 -11.63 12.45
CA PHE A 128 -0.83 -11.00 13.52
C PHE A 128 -1.69 -10.73 14.76
N VAL A 129 -2.85 -10.09 14.61
CA VAL A 129 -3.74 -9.76 15.73
C VAL A 129 -4.21 -11.04 16.45
N ILE A 130 -4.68 -12.05 15.72
CA ILE A 130 -5.10 -13.33 16.31
C ILE A 130 -3.91 -14.06 16.97
N GLY A 131 -2.72 -13.94 16.38
CA GLY A 131 -1.46 -14.41 16.94
C GLY A 131 -1.12 -13.77 18.28
N ALA A 132 -1.08 -12.44 18.30
CA ALA A 132 -0.78 -11.62 19.48
C ALA A 132 -1.76 -11.89 20.63
N LEU A 133 -3.06 -11.98 20.34
CA LEU A 133 -4.08 -12.35 21.35
C LEU A 133 -3.82 -13.73 21.95
N GLY A 134 -3.48 -14.72 21.12
CA GLY A 134 -3.15 -16.06 21.59
C GLY A 134 -1.90 -16.09 22.47
N VAL A 135 -0.85 -15.37 22.07
CA VAL A 135 0.40 -15.24 22.82
C VAL A 135 0.17 -14.52 24.15
N GLY A 136 -0.54 -13.38 24.15
CA GLY A 136 -0.86 -12.64 25.36
C GLY A 136 -1.65 -13.47 26.37
N ALA A 137 -2.69 -14.18 25.92
CA ALA A 137 -3.46 -15.09 26.77
C ALA A 137 -2.62 -16.24 27.34
N ALA A 138 -1.69 -16.80 26.54
CA ALA A 138 -0.79 -17.84 27.00
C ALA A 138 0.24 -17.31 28.02
N LEU A 139 0.78 -16.11 27.79
CA LEU A 139 1.78 -15.47 28.63
C LEU A 139 1.20 -15.17 30.02
N VAL A 140 0.01 -14.57 30.08
CA VAL A 140 -0.69 -14.28 31.35
C VAL A 140 -0.91 -15.55 32.17
N ARG A 141 -1.39 -16.63 31.53
CA ARG A 141 -1.59 -17.92 32.21
C ARG A 141 -0.30 -18.51 32.75
N TRP A 142 0.79 -18.37 32.00
CA TRP A 142 2.09 -18.85 32.41
C TRP A 142 2.69 -18.02 33.54
N TRP A 143 2.46 -16.70 33.59
CA TRP A 143 2.89 -15.85 34.69
C TRP A 143 2.35 -16.28 36.05
N PHE A 144 1.12 -16.79 36.11
CA PHE A 144 0.56 -17.33 37.36
C PHE A 144 1.28 -18.57 37.89
N ALA A 145 2.02 -19.29 37.03
CA ALA A 145 2.77 -20.48 37.39
C ALA A 145 4.29 -20.26 37.41
N ALA A 146 4.77 -19.10 36.97
CA ALA A 146 6.18 -18.79 36.81
C ALA A 146 6.77 -18.12 38.06
N GLY A 147 8.08 -18.28 38.27
CA GLY A 147 8.79 -17.56 39.33
C GLY A 147 8.90 -16.06 39.06
N ARG A 148 8.95 -15.24 40.12
CA ARG A 148 8.96 -13.76 40.04
C ARG A 148 10.00 -13.20 39.08
N GLY A 149 11.23 -13.71 39.07
CA GLY A 149 12.29 -13.22 38.18
C GLY A 149 11.94 -13.37 36.69
N LEU A 150 11.29 -14.47 36.33
CA LEU A 150 10.93 -14.79 34.95
C LEU A 150 9.72 -14.00 34.48
N VAL A 151 8.76 -13.74 35.38
CA VAL A 151 7.66 -12.78 35.16
C VAL A 151 8.22 -11.38 34.91
N LEU A 152 9.13 -10.89 35.76
CA LEU A 152 9.73 -9.57 35.60
C LEU A 152 10.51 -9.44 34.29
N LEU A 153 11.27 -10.47 33.90
CA LEU A 153 12.00 -10.48 32.63
C LEU A 153 11.05 -10.35 31.43
N THR A 154 10.03 -11.21 31.36
CA THR A 154 9.09 -11.23 30.23
C THR A 154 8.16 -10.02 30.21
N ALA A 155 7.79 -9.48 31.37
CA ALA A 155 7.10 -8.21 31.47
C ALA A 155 7.98 -7.05 30.97
N GLY A 156 9.27 -7.03 31.33
CA GLY A 156 10.23 -6.06 30.84
C GLY A 156 10.40 -6.10 29.32
N ILE A 157 10.52 -7.30 28.73
CA ILE A 157 10.58 -7.48 27.27
C ILE A 157 9.30 -6.96 26.60
N THR A 158 8.12 -7.33 27.14
CA THR A 158 6.83 -6.89 26.60
C THR A 158 6.68 -5.37 26.68
N ALA A 159 7.01 -4.77 27.82
CA ALA A 159 6.98 -3.33 28.02
C ALA A 159 7.95 -2.61 27.06
N SER A 160 9.15 -3.15 26.87
CA SER A 160 10.14 -2.60 25.92
C SER A 160 9.61 -2.63 24.49
N TRP A 161 8.99 -3.73 24.07
CA TRP A 161 8.36 -3.84 22.74
C TRP A 161 7.20 -2.87 22.55
N VAL A 162 6.34 -2.69 23.58
CA VAL A 162 5.23 -1.71 23.54
C VAL A 162 5.77 -0.29 23.42
N VAL A 163 6.78 0.09 24.19
CA VAL A 163 7.40 1.42 24.12
C VAL A 163 8.04 1.66 22.76
N ALA A 164 8.77 0.68 22.23
CA ALA A 164 9.36 0.77 20.88
C ALA A 164 8.29 0.94 19.80
N SER A 165 7.22 0.15 19.87
CA SER A 165 6.08 0.24 18.94
C SER A 165 5.36 1.59 19.02
N ALA A 166 5.15 2.10 20.24
CA ALA A 166 4.52 3.40 20.47
C ALA A 166 5.38 4.54 19.90
N ARG A 167 6.72 4.48 20.10
CA ARG A 167 7.65 5.45 19.55
C ARG A 167 7.69 5.44 18.01
N GLN A 168 7.69 4.25 17.41
CA GLN A 168 7.63 4.14 15.95
C GLN A 168 6.31 4.69 15.41
N THR A 169 5.21 4.41 16.09
CA THR A 169 3.88 4.91 15.70
C THR A 169 3.79 6.42 15.86
N SER A 170 4.32 7.00 16.96
CA SER A 170 4.30 8.45 17.16
C SER A 170 5.09 9.16 16.08
N TRP A 171 6.24 8.62 15.68
CA TRP A 171 7.03 9.16 14.58
C TRP A 171 6.23 9.23 13.26
N TRP A 172 5.51 8.16 12.91
CA TRP A 172 4.63 8.16 11.73
C TRP A 172 3.45 9.13 11.87
N VAL A 173 2.86 9.22 13.06
CA VAL A 173 1.78 10.17 13.33
C VAL A 173 2.26 11.61 13.14
N ASP A 174 3.46 11.95 13.61
CA ASP A 174 4.03 13.29 13.45
C ASP A 174 4.24 13.61 11.96
N ILE A 175 4.83 12.67 11.19
CA ILE A 175 4.97 12.80 9.73
C ILE A 175 3.62 13.03 9.04
N TYR A 176 2.61 12.22 9.36
CA TYR A 176 1.30 12.34 8.74
C TYR A 176 0.50 13.56 9.21
N ARG A 177 0.81 14.13 10.38
CA ARG A 177 0.22 15.38 10.84
C ARG A 177 0.84 16.59 10.15
N GLU A 178 2.14 16.56 9.91
CA GLU A 178 2.87 17.65 9.25
C GLU A 178 2.61 17.68 7.74
N ASP A 179 2.79 16.53 7.07
CA ASP A 179 2.70 16.43 5.61
C ASP A 179 1.30 16.01 5.15
N GLY A 180 0.69 15.07 5.87
CA GLY A 180 -0.45 14.27 5.39
C GLY A 180 0.02 12.92 4.85
N GLY A 181 -0.87 11.94 4.79
CA GLY A 181 -0.59 10.62 4.21
C GLY A 181 -1.12 10.49 2.78
N ASP A 182 -0.34 9.88 1.89
CA ASP A 182 -0.79 9.54 0.52
C ASP A 182 -1.33 10.79 -0.22
N PHE A 183 -2.54 10.74 -0.80
CA PHE A 183 -3.18 11.89 -1.46
C PHE A 183 -3.48 13.07 -0.53
N ALA A 184 -3.33 12.95 0.78
CA ALA A 184 -3.43 14.07 1.71
C ALA A 184 -2.09 14.81 1.91
N SER A 185 -0.97 14.33 1.35
CA SER A 185 0.34 15.00 1.47
C SER A 185 0.34 16.42 0.91
N ILE A 186 1.30 17.24 1.34
CA ILE A 186 1.42 18.63 0.90
C ILE A 186 1.65 18.71 -0.62
N ASP A 187 2.36 17.74 -1.19
CA ASP A 187 2.69 17.68 -2.61
C ASP A 187 1.42 17.63 -3.48
N TRP A 188 0.41 16.85 -3.06
CA TRP A 188 -0.88 16.83 -3.75
C TRP A 188 -1.75 18.04 -3.44
N ARG A 189 -1.81 18.46 -2.16
CA ARG A 189 -2.64 19.62 -1.76
C ARG A 189 -2.19 20.94 -2.39
N SER A 190 -0.89 21.08 -2.64
CA SER A 190 -0.29 22.29 -3.23
C SER A 190 0.05 22.14 -4.72
N SER A 191 -0.40 21.06 -5.36
CA SER A 191 -0.14 20.74 -6.77
C SER A 191 -0.71 21.81 -7.73
N PRO A 192 0.15 22.53 -8.47
CA PRO A 192 -0.31 23.45 -9.52
C PRO A 192 -1.08 22.73 -10.63
N LEU A 193 -0.77 21.45 -10.89
CA LEU A 193 -1.50 20.65 -11.87
C LEU A 193 -2.93 20.33 -11.43
N LEU A 194 -3.16 20.06 -10.14
CA LEU A 194 -4.50 19.90 -9.59
C LEU A 194 -5.28 21.22 -9.58
N GLU A 195 -4.62 22.34 -9.25
CA GLU A 195 -5.24 23.67 -9.34
C GLU A 195 -5.66 24.01 -10.77
N TYR A 196 -4.79 23.75 -11.75
CA TYR A 196 -5.10 23.87 -13.17
C TYR A 196 -6.30 23.00 -13.55
N THR A 197 -6.30 21.74 -13.12
CA THR A 197 -7.35 20.75 -13.43
C THR A 197 -8.71 21.14 -12.84
N ALA A 198 -8.72 21.75 -11.65
CA ALA A 198 -9.94 22.22 -10.99
C ALA A 198 -10.62 23.38 -11.75
N LYS A 199 -9.85 24.18 -12.50
CA LYS A 199 -10.33 25.34 -13.27
C LYS A 199 -10.85 24.98 -14.66
N LEU A 200 -10.62 23.76 -15.13
CA LEU A 200 -11.12 23.29 -16.42
C LEU A 200 -12.65 23.18 -16.44
N PRO A 201 -13.31 23.34 -17.61
CA PRO A 201 -14.76 23.18 -17.73
C PRO A 201 -15.24 21.82 -17.19
N ALA A 202 -16.35 21.81 -16.45
CA ALA A 202 -16.85 20.61 -15.76
C ALA A 202 -17.04 19.39 -16.69
N GLY A 203 -17.45 19.62 -17.95
CA GLY A 203 -17.67 18.59 -18.97
C GLY A 203 -16.40 18.03 -19.62
N THR A 204 -15.21 18.56 -19.31
CA THR A 204 -13.96 18.08 -19.91
C THR A 204 -13.66 16.65 -19.47
N SER A 205 -13.45 15.74 -20.43
CA SER A 205 -13.06 14.36 -20.13
C SER A 205 -11.61 14.32 -19.64
N LEU A 206 -11.37 13.76 -18.45
CA LEU A 206 -10.03 13.68 -17.87
C LEU A 206 -9.46 12.26 -17.89
N TYR A 207 -8.18 12.17 -18.22
CA TYR A 207 -7.36 10.96 -18.15
C TYR A 207 -6.14 11.24 -17.29
N SER A 208 -5.69 10.30 -16.46
CA SER A 208 -4.52 10.51 -15.61
C SER A 208 -3.87 9.21 -15.15
N ASN A 209 -2.57 9.27 -14.86
CA ASN A 209 -1.86 8.24 -14.11
C ASN A 209 -2.26 8.20 -12.63
N TRP A 210 -2.84 9.28 -12.08
CA TRP A 210 -3.34 9.32 -10.71
C TRP A 210 -4.79 9.81 -10.66
N PRO A 211 -5.76 9.02 -11.17
CA PRO A 211 -7.16 9.44 -11.22
C PRO A 211 -7.73 9.73 -9.82
N SER A 212 -7.27 9.00 -8.79
CA SER A 212 -7.66 9.22 -7.39
C SER A 212 -7.24 10.59 -6.87
N ALA A 213 -6.04 11.07 -7.21
CA ALA A 213 -5.59 12.42 -6.82
C ALA A 213 -6.52 13.48 -7.40
N ILE A 214 -6.89 13.37 -8.68
CA ILE A 214 -7.84 14.28 -9.32
C ILE A 214 -9.20 14.23 -8.61
N TRP A 215 -9.73 13.04 -8.35
CA TRP A 215 -11.00 12.89 -7.66
C TRP A 215 -10.99 13.53 -6.27
N PHE A 216 -10.01 13.22 -5.43
CA PHE A 216 -9.97 13.70 -4.05
C PHE A 216 -9.84 15.24 -3.96
N HIS A 217 -9.03 15.85 -4.84
CA HIS A 217 -8.74 17.28 -4.76
C HIS A 217 -9.67 18.16 -5.59
N THR A 218 -10.28 17.62 -6.66
CA THR A 218 -11.12 18.42 -7.56
C THR A 218 -12.58 17.99 -7.59
N GLN A 219 -12.92 16.84 -6.98
CA GLN A 219 -14.25 16.20 -7.07
C GLN A 219 -14.67 15.91 -8.52
N ARG A 220 -13.70 15.72 -9.42
CA ARG A 220 -13.93 15.39 -10.83
C ARG A 220 -13.52 13.97 -11.11
N ALA A 221 -14.36 13.25 -11.84
CA ALA A 221 -14.03 11.92 -12.31
C ALA A 221 -12.91 11.98 -13.34
N SER A 222 -11.92 11.11 -13.20
CA SER A 222 -10.84 10.90 -14.16
C SER A 222 -10.70 9.42 -14.46
N ARG A 223 -10.24 9.10 -15.67
CA ARG A 223 -10.04 7.73 -16.13
C ARG A 223 -8.56 7.36 -16.04
N ALA A 224 -8.27 6.17 -15.54
CA ALA A 224 -6.93 5.63 -15.52
C ALA A 224 -6.36 5.47 -16.94
N LEU A 225 -5.04 5.53 -17.05
CA LEU A 225 -4.33 5.20 -18.28
C LEU A 225 -4.39 3.70 -18.55
N PRO A 226 -4.20 3.25 -19.80
CA PRO A 226 -4.03 1.83 -20.08
C PRO A 226 -2.84 1.24 -19.32
N TYR A 227 -2.98 -0.01 -18.88
CA TYR A 227 -1.90 -0.81 -18.29
C TYR A 227 -0.82 -1.16 -19.32
N GLU A 228 -1.25 -1.49 -20.54
CA GLU A 228 -0.36 -1.88 -21.64
C GLU A 228 0.05 -0.69 -22.50
N LEU A 229 1.33 -0.65 -22.87
CA LEU A 229 1.85 0.33 -23.83
C LEU A 229 2.23 -0.36 -25.14
N ASN A 230 1.37 -0.24 -26.14
CA ASN A 230 1.66 -0.66 -27.52
C ASN A 230 0.97 0.26 -28.53
N ALA A 231 1.43 0.23 -29.78
CA ALA A 231 0.98 1.16 -30.82
C ALA A 231 -0.53 1.13 -31.06
N LYS A 232 -1.15 -0.05 -30.98
CA LYS A 232 -2.60 -0.20 -31.14
C LYS A 232 -3.37 0.46 -30.00
N VAL A 233 -2.94 0.22 -28.75
CA VAL A 233 -3.55 0.84 -27.56
C VAL A 233 -3.35 2.35 -27.57
N ALA A 234 -2.16 2.84 -27.92
CA ALA A 234 -1.88 4.27 -28.03
C ALA A 234 -2.76 4.95 -29.10
N ALA A 235 -2.94 4.31 -30.27
CA ALA A 235 -3.83 4.81 -31.32
C ALA A 235 -5.30 4.85 -30.88
N GLN A 236 -5.78 3.82 -30.18
CA GLN A 236 -7.13 3.78 -29.61
C GLN A 236 -7.32 4.86 -28.54
N PHE A 237 -6.31 5.06 -27.69
CA PHE A 237 -6.31 6.10 -26.67
C PHE A 237 -6.38 7.50 -27.29
N ARG A 238 -5.53 7.80 -28.30
CA ARG A 238 -5.60 9.05 -29.08
C ARG A 238 -6.99 9.27 -29.67
N ALA A 239 -7.53 8.28 -30.37
CA ALA A 239 -8.84 8.38 -31.01
C ALA A 239 -9.96 8.67 -29.99
N LYS A 240 -9.88 8.04 -28.81
CA LYS A 240 -10.83 8.28 -27.72
C LYS A 240 -10.71 9.70 -27.15
N MET A 241 -9.48 10.16 -26.88
CA MET A 241 -9.25 11.54 -26.41
C MET A 241 -9.77 12.57 -27.42
N ALA A 242 -9.47 12.40 -28.71
CA ALA A 242 -9.95 13.29 -29.76
C ALA A 242 -11.49 13.32 -29.85
N LYS A 243 -12.14 12.16 -29.77
CA LYS A 243 -13.60 12.06 -29.81
C LYS A 243 -14.28 12.74 -28.61
N GLU A 244 -13.66 12.69 -27.44
CA GLU A 244 -14.24 13.19 -26.19
C GLU A 244 -13.73 14.57 -25.79
N HIS A 245 -12.92 15.22 -26.64
CA HIS A 245 -12.21 16.46 -26.32
C HIS A 245 -11.49 16.36 -24.95
N GLY A 246 -10.84 15.20 -24.75
CA GLY A 246 -10.27 14.81 -23.48
C GLY A 246 -8.85 15.34 -23.27
N LEU A 247 -8.50 15.56 -22.00
CA LEU A 247 -7.17 15.96 -21.56
C LEU A 247 -6.50 14.85 -20.77
N LEU A 248 -5.21 14.65 -21.03
CA LEU A 248 -4.34 13.79 -20.23
C LEU A 248 -3.60 14.66 -19.21
N ILE A 249 -3.95 14.49 -17.95
CA ILE A 249 -3.32 15.13 -16.80
C ILE A 249 -2.25 14.18 -16.26
N ALA A 250 -0.99 14.41 -16.65
CA ALA A 250 0.13 13.54 -16.35
C ALA A 250 0.95 14.09 -15.19
N PHE A 251 0.87 13.47 -14.01
CA PHE A 251 1.74 13.82 -12.89
C PHE A 251 3.12 13.17 -13.04
N LYS A 252 4.17 13.84 -12.55
CA LYS A 252 5.55 13.31 -12.55
C LYS A 252 5.74 12.04 -11.72
N PRO A 253 5.16 11.88 -10.51
CA PRO A 253 5.21 10.62 -9.78
C PRO A 253 4.70 9.47 -10.65
N VAL A 254 5.49 8.42 -10.78
CA VAL A 254 5.18 7.28 -11.62
C VAL A 254 4.13 6.41 -10.91
N ALA A 255 3.02 6.15 -11.58
CA ALA A 255 2.07 5.13 -11.15
C ALA A 255 2.60 3.77 -11.64
N THR A 256 2.79 2.82 -10.71
CA THR A 256 3.37 1.50 -11.02
C THR A 256 2.40 0.60 -11.77
N ASP A 257 1.13 0.93 -11.74
CA ASP A 257 0.01 0.19 -12.31
C ASP A 257 -0.52 0.82 -13.61
N ALA A 258 0.23 1.71 -14.25
CA ALA A 258 -0.20 2.37 -15.49
C ALA A 258 0.95 2.56 -16.47
N ALA A 259 0.63 2.65 -17.77
CA ALA A 259 1.62 3.05 -18.76
C ALA A 259 2.17 4.45 -18.44
N SER A 260 3.49 4.62 -18.61
CA SER A 260 4.16 5.92 -18.47
C SER A 260 3.42 6.98 -19.30
N PRO A 261 2.96 8.09 -18.69
CA PRO A 261 2.22 9.13 -19.42
C PRO A 261 3.01 9.71 -20.58
N ASP A 262 4.30 9.95 -20.41
CA ASP A 262 5.17 10.54 -21.45
C ASP A 262 5.36 9.57 -22.61
N SER A 263 5.55 8.29 -22.32
CA SER A 263 5.71 7.26 -23.35
C SER A 263 4.40 7.02 -24.11
N LEU A 264 3.26 7.04 -23.39
CA LEU A 264 1.93 6.96 -23.99
C LEU A 264 1.65 8.20 -24.85
N ALA A 265 1.96 9.40 -24.38
CA ALA A 265 1.77 10.65 -25.10
C ALA A 265 2.61 10.69 -26.38
N ALA A 266 3.90 10.31 -26.30
CA ALA A 266 4.79 10.22 -27.45
C ALA A 266 4.27 9.22 -28.49
N MET A 267 3.87 8.01 -28.07
CA MET A 267 3.38 6.97 -28.96
C MET A 267 2.00 7.30 -29.57
N ALA A 268 1.14 7.97 -28.81
CA ALA A 268 -0.17 8.44 -29.26
C ALA A 268 -0.08 9.73 -30.09
N GLY A 269 1.09 10.37 -30.19
CA GLY A 269 1.27 11.65 -30.89
C GLY A 269 0.47 12.79 -30.24
N LEU A 270 0.37 12.79 -28.91
CA LEU A 270 -0.25 13.89 -28.16
C LEU A 270 0.68 15.09 -28.11
N VAL A 271 0.10 16.28 -28.00
CA VAL A 271 0.85 17.54 -27.90
C VAL A 271 0.69 18.17 -26.52
N PRO A 272 1.75 18.76 -25.94
CA PRO A 272 1.67 19.37 -24.63
C PRO A 272 0.89 20.68 -24.74
N VAL A 273 -0.09 20.87 -23.84
CA VAL A 273 -0.88 22.09 -23.69
C VAL A 273 -0.21 23.05 -22.73
N THR A 274 0.24 22.52 -21.59
CA THR A 274 0.97 23.26 -20.57
C THR A 274 1.87 22.30 -19.80
N THR A 275 2.98 22.83 -19.30
CA THR A 275 3.93 22.12 -18.43
C THR A 275 4.00 22.86 -17.12
N LEU A 276 3.77 22.13 -16.02
CA LEU A 276 3.81 22.63 -14.65
C LEU A 276 4.94 21.93 -13.91
N ILE A 277 5.27 22.41 -12.71
CA ILE A 277 6.41 21.91 -11.94
C ILE A 277 6.25 20.43 -11.54
N ASP A 278 5.02 19.96 -11.43
CA ASP A 278 4.60 18.64 -10.95
C ASP A 278 4.02 17.74 -12.05
N GLY A 279 3.94 18.21 -13.30
CA GLY A 279 3.47 17.40 -14.42
C GLY A 279 3.18 18.16 -15.72
N VAL A 280 2.52 17.48 -16.65
CA VAL A 280 2.24 17.96 -18.01
C VAL A 280 0.79 17.68 -18.36
N VAL A 281 0.15 18.62 -19.06
CA VAL A 281 -1.16 18.42 -19.65
C VAL A 281 -1.00 18.16 -21.14
N TRP A 282 -1.53 17.05 -21.63
CA TRP A 282 -1.48 16.69 -23.04
C TRP A 282 -2.88 16.67 -23.66
N ARG A 283 -2.95 16.94 -24.96
CA ARG A 283 -4.17 16.85 -25.78
C ARG A 283 -3.89 16.14 -27.10
N ALA A 284 -4.96 15.70 -27.76
CA ALA A 284 -4.85 15.28 -29.16
C ALA A 284 -4.57 16.51 -30.05
N PRO A 285 -3.70 16.39 -31.07
CA PRO A 285 -3.39 17.49 -31.99
C PRO A 285 -4.61 17.94 -32.81
N ASP A 286 -5.55 17.00 -32.98
CA ASP A 286 -6.89 17.10 -33.58
C ASP A 286 -7.77 18.23 -33.06
N ASP A 287 -7.55 18.54 -31.79
CA ASP A 287 -8.45 19.30 -30.95
C ASP A 287 -7.91 20.72 -30.86
N VAL A 288 -8.61 21.70 -31.43
CA VAL A 288 -8.12 23.09 -31.57
C VAL A 288 -8.79 24.03 -30.57
N GLU A 289 -9.67 23.51 -29.69
CA GLU A 289 -10.34 24.37 -28.71
C GLU A 289 -9.28 25.01 -27.81
N ALA A 290 -9.17 26.34 -27.88
CA ALA A 290 -8.15 27.09 -27.19
C ALA A 290 -8.35 26.92 -25.68
N PRO A 291 -7.27 26.70 -24.90
CA PRO A 291 -7.39 26.63 -23.45
C PRO A 291 -8.04 27.92 -22.91
N PRO A 292 -8.83 27.84 -21.82
CA PRO A 292 -9.51 29.01 -21.27
C PRO A 292 -8.51 30.14 -21.04
N ALA A 293 -8.72 31.26 -21.73
CA ALA A 293 -7.90 32.46 -21.59
C ALA A 293 -7.99 32.96 -20.15
N GLY A 294 -6.90 32.81 -19.38
CA GLY A 294 -6.83 33.26 -17.98
C GLY A 294 -6.14 32.30 -17.01
N ILE A 295 -5.84 31.06 -17.40
CA ILE A 295 -5.17 30.09 -16.50
C ILE A 295 -3.64 30.11 -16.66
N LEU A 296 -3.12 30.54 -17.81
CA LEU A 296 -1.69 30.70 -18.02
C LEU A 296 -1.22 32.04 -17.42
N GLY A 297 -0.77 32.00 -16.17
CA GLY A 297 0.25 32.94 -15.71
C GLY A 297 1.42 32.88 -16.70
N ALA A 298 1.97 34.06 -17.02
CA ALA A 298 2.92 34.27 -18.11
C ALA A 298 3.94 33.12 -18.30
N PRO A 299 4.31 32.77 -19.54
CA PRO A 299 5.36 31.78 -19.80
C PRO A 299 6.61 32.15 -18.99
N PRO A 300 7.34 31.18 -18.41
CA PRO A 300 8.57 31.47 -17.70
C PRO A 300 9.50 32.23 -18.65
N ALA A 301 9.77 33.48 -18.31
CA ALA A 301 10.67 34.34 -19.06
C ALA A 301 12.00 33.60 -19.21
N ALA A 302 12.52 33.58 -20.44
CA ALA A 302 13.86 33.09 -20.74
C ALA A 302 14.84 33.66 -19.71
N THR A 303 15.60 32.75 -19.10
CA THR A 303 16.65 32.95 -18.11
C THR A 303 17.38 34.30 -18.25
N ARG A 304 17.17 35.20 -17.28
CA ARG A 304 18.08 36.33 -17.03
C ARG A 304 19.35 35.79 -16.33
N PRO A 305 20.54 36.35 -16.59
CA PRO A 305 21.75 35.96 -15.87
C PRO A 305 21.60 36.28 -14.38
N PRO A 306 22.23 35.50 -13.47
CA PRO A 306 22.11 35.72 -12.03
C PRO A 306 22.72 37.08 -11.65
N GLY A 307 21.87 37.99 -11.17
CA GLY A 307 22.31 39.17 -10.43
C GLY A 307 22.77 38.78 -9.02
N PRO A 308 23.59 39.62 -8.35
CA PRO A 308 24.14 39.32 -7.03
C PRO A 308 23.03 39.15 -6.00
N THR A 309 23.05 38.00 -5.33
CA THR A 309 22.09 37.59 -4.31
C THR A 309 22.18 38.51 -3.07
N PRO A 310 21.07 39.06 -2.56
CA PRO A 310 21.07 39.70 -1.26
C PRO A 310 21.24 38.63 -0.17
N SER A 311 22.26 38.78 0.66
CA SER A 311 22.56 37.92 1.80
C SER A 311 21.46 38.03 2.86
N LEU A 312 20.60 37.01 2.91
CA LEU A 312 19.69 36.75 4.04
C LEU A 312 20.49 36.16 5.23
N PRO A 313 20.13 36.51 6.48
CA PRO A 313 20.80 36.00 7.66
C PRO A 313 20.60 34.48 7.81
N ALA A 314 21.68 33.80 8.18
CA ALA A 314 21.74 32.36 8.36
C ALA A 314 20.70 31.89 9.39
N SER A 315 19.74 31.09 8.93
CA SER A 315 18.93 30.25 9.82
C SER A 315 19.80 29.12 10.37
N PRO A 316 19.70 28.78 11.67
CA PRO A 316 20.51 27.73 12.26
C PRO A 316 20.21 26.37 11.61
N SER A 317 21.26 25.71 11.15
CA SER A 317 21.22 24.34 10.60
C SER A 317 20.63 23.36 11.62
N PRO A 318 19.59 22.57 11.26
CA PRO A 318 19.32 21.32 11.94
C PRO A 318 20.37 20.31 11.47
N ALA A 319 21.35 20.04 12.32
CA ALA A 319 22.30 18.97 12.09
C ALA A 319 21.55 17.62 12.06
N GLY A 320 21.63 16.90 10.94
CA GLY A 320 21.66 15.43 10.95
C GLY A 320 20.37 14.64 10.73
N ALA A 321 19.29 15.20 10.16
CA ALA A 321 18.15 14.40 9.73
C ALA A 321 18.30 14.00 8.24
N THR A 322 19.02 12.92 7.98
CA THR A 322 18.94 12.24 6.68
C THR A 322 17.51 11.74 6.47
N ARG A 323 16.78 12.35 5.53
CA ARG A 323 15.46 11.89 5.08
C ARG A 323 15.63 10.46 4.56
N PRO A 324 14.98 9.43 5.16
CA PRO A 324 15.08 8.08 4.63
C PRO A 324 14.47 8.03 3.22
N PRO A 325 15.01 7.20 2.32
CA PRO A 325 14.41 6.99 1.01
C PRO A 325 12.96 6.54 1.20
N HIS A 326 12.05 7.15 0.45
CA HIS A 326 10.67 6.65 0.36
C HIS A 326 10.71 5.17 -0.02
N PRO A 327 10.10 4.27 0.75
CA PRO A 327 9.91 2.90 0.29
C PRO A 327 9.02 2.95 -0.95
N GLN A 328 9.56 2.48 -2.07
CA GLN A 328 8.82 2.21 -3.31
C GLN A 328 7.91 0.99 -3.14
#